data_AF-A0A5B2UIT2-F1
#
_entry.id   AF-A0A5B2UIT2-F1
#
_cell.length_a   1.000
_cell.length_b   1.000
_cell.length_c   1.000
_cell.angle_alpha   90.00
_cell.angle_beta   90.00
_cell.angle_gamma   90.00
#
_symmetry.space_group_name_H-M   'P 1'
#
loop_
_entity.id
_entity.type
_entity.pdbx_description
1 polymer ?
#
loop_
_entity_poly.entity_id
_entity_poly.type
_entity_poly.pdbx_seq_one_letter_code
_entity_poly.pdbx_strand_id
1 'polypeptide(L)'
;MAYYVDPSAAFSGDQGASTVLGQLSRAQWDDWKARFQPYVGKLASIATSDSYAGEQAATAAESVNKSFDSANKGLQMQQQGMGLTLSPAQQAAQDRKMQIGRASASVDASNNARISARDLQEQIMSGGMGLAGLRQGN
;
A
#
# COMPACT_ATOMS: atom_id res chain seq x y z
N MET A 1 -19.23 -11.75 16.72
CA MET A 1 -20.56 -12.14 17.22
C MET A 1 -21.33 -12.65 16.02
N ALA A 2 -21.67 -13.94 15.96
CA ALA A 2 -22.42 -14.49 14.84
C ALA A 2 -23.90 -14.09 14.99
N TYR A 3 -24.44 -13.38 14.00
CA TYR A 3 -25.86 -13.05 13.96
C TYR A 3 -26.64 -14.26 13.46
N TYR A 4 -27.45 -14.86 14.32
CA TYR A 4 -28.36 -15.94 13.95
C TYR A 4 -29.77 -15.35 13.79
N VAL A 5 -30.32 -15.46 12.58
CA VAL A 5 -31.73 -15.16 12.30
C VAL A 5 -32.48 -16.48 12.33
N ASP A 6 -33.53 -16.57 13.12
CA ASP A 6 -34.39 -17.75 13.17
C ASP A 6 -35.42 -17.68 12.03
N PRO A 7 -35.31 -18.53 10.99
CA PRO A 7 -36.24 -18.52 9.87
C PRO A 7 -37.64 -19.01 10.27
N SER A 8 -37.79 -19.75 11.37
CA SER A 8 -39.09 -20.27 11.82
C SER A 8 -40.01 -19.17 12.36
N ALA A 9 -39.44 -18.06 12.85
CA ALA A 9 -40.19 -16.88 13.28
C ALA A 9 -41.00 -16.22 12.15
N ALA A 10 -40.68 -16.52 10.88
CA ALA A 10 -41.40 -15.99 9.73
C ALA A 10 -42.87 -16.46 9.68
N PHE A 11 -43.17 -17.60 10.31
CA PHE A 11 -44.49 -18.22 10.35
C PHE A 11 -45.26 -17.93 11.65
N SER A 12 -44.70 -17.10 12.54
CA SER A 12 -45.33 -16.73 13.81
C SER A 12 -46.08 -15.40 13.70
N GLY A 13 -47.41 -15.44 13.81
CA GLY A 13 -48.30 -14.27 13.80
C GLY A 13 -48.41 -13.53 12.44
N ASP A 14 -49.27 -12.50 12.39
CA ASP A 14 -49.61 -11.77 11.15
C ASP A 14 -48.44 -10.98 10.52
N GLN A 15 -47.33 -10.79 11.25
CA GLN A 15 -46.17 -9.99 10.84
C GLN A 15 -44.83 -10.74 10.97
N GLY A 16 -44.86 -12.07 11.10
CA GLY A 16 -43.66 -12.90 11.29
C GLY A 16 -42.64 -12.72 10.17
N ALA A 17 -43.08 -12.80 8.91
CA ALA A 17 -42.22 -12.62 7.74
C ALA A 17 -41.56 -11.23 7.68
N SER A 18 -42.33 -10.16 7.92
CA SER A 18 -41.82 -8.78 7.98
C SER A 18 -40.75 -8.61 9.07
N THR A 19 -40.94 -9.26 10.22
CA THR A 19 -39.99 -9.22 11.35
C THR A 19 -38.68 -9.93 11.01
N VAL A 20 -38.76 -11.14 10.44
CA VAL A 20 -37.58 -11.91 10.02
C VAL A 20 -36.80 -11.20 8.93
N LEU A 21 -37.48 -10.62 7.93
CA LEU A 21 -36.82 -9.81 6.89
C LEU A 21 -36.09 -8.60 7.51
N GLY A 22 -36.70 -7.91 8.46
CA GLY A 22 -36.07 -6.81 9.18
C GLY A 22 -34.84 -7.24 10.00
N GLN A 23 -34.86 -8.43 10.60
CA GLN A 23 -33.69 -8.98 11.31
C GLN A 23 -32.57 -9.36 10.34
N LEU A 24 -32.92 -10.01 9.22
CA LEU A 24 -31.98 -10.38 8.18
C LEU A 24 -31.28 -9.17 7.58
N SER A 25 -32.02 -8.11 7.23
CA SER A 25 -31.42 -6.88 6.68
C SER A 25 -30.46 -6.20 7.66
N ARG A 26 -30.78 -6.20 8.98
CA ARG A 26 -29.87 -5.67 10.00
C ARG A 26 -28.61 -6.53 10.14
N ALA A 27 -28.75 -7.85 10.15
CA ALA A 27 -27.62 -8.76 10.20
C ALA A 27 -26.70 -8.61 8.98
N GLN A 28 -27.27 -8.46 7.79
CA GLN A 28 -26.51 -8.19 6.55
C GLN A 28 -25.79 -6.85 6.61
N TRP A 29 -26.43 -5.81 7.12
CA TRP A 29 -25.81 -4.49 7.30
C TRP A 29 -24.65 -4.53 8.31
N ASP A 30 -24.83 -5.22 9.44
CA ASP A 30 -23.79 -5.37 10.45
C ASP A 30 -22.59 -6.18 9.93
N ASP A 31 -22.83 -7.25 9.17
CA ASP A 31 -21.76 -7.99 8.47
C ASP A 31 -21.03 -7.09 7.47
N TRP A 32 -21.78 -6.30 6.69
CA TRP A 32 -21.18 -5.38 5.73
C TRP A 32 -20.29 -4.34 6.42
N LYS A 33 -20.76 -3.73 7.51
CA LYS A 33 -19.96 -2.78 8.29
C LYS A 33 -18.70 -3.44 8.83
N ALA A 34 -18.80 -4.64 9.39
CA ALA A 34 -17.64 -5.33 9.94
C ALA A 34 -16.60 -5.68 8.86
N ARG A 35 -17.05 -6.10 7.68
CA ARG A 35 -16.17 -6.66 6.64
C ARG A 35 -15.69 -5.66 5.61
N PHE A 36 -16.45 -4.62 5.30
CA PHE A 36 -16.16 -3.74 4.16
C PHE A 36 -15.95 -2.29 4.55
N GLN A 37 -16.66 -1.77 5.56
CA GLN A 37 -16.57 -0.36 5.93
C GLN A 37 -15.13 0.11 6.29
N PRO A 38 -14.29 -0.68 7.00
CA PRO A 38 -12.90 -0.29 7.25
C PRO A 38 -12.08 -0.12 5.96
N TYR A 39 -12.27 -1.01 4.99
CA TYR A 39 -11.55 -0.95 3.72
C TYR A 39 -12.04 0.19 2.83
N VAL A 40 -13.36 0.42 2.79
CA VAL A 40 -13.93 1.60 2.11
C VAL A 40 -13.36 2.88 2.71
N GLY A 41 -13.26 2.98 4.04
CA GLY A 41 -12.65 4.11 4.72
C GLY A 41 -11.17 4.30 4.34
N LYS A 42 -10.39 3.21 4.32
CA LYS A 42 -8.97 3.27 3.90
C LYS A 42 -8.82 3.69 2.44
N LEU A 43 -9.59 3.11 1.54
CA LEU A 43 -9.56 3.47 0.12
C LEU A 43 -9.95 4.93 -0.08
N ALA A 44 -11.00 5.41 0.61
CA ALA A 44 -11.38 6.81 0.58
C ALA A 44 -10.26 7.73 1.09
N SER A 45 -9.57 7.35 2.18
CA SER A 45 -8.44 8.14 2.69
C SER A 45 -7.26 8.19 1.72
N ILE A 46 -6.99 7.10 0.98
CA ILE A 46 -5.93 7.09 -0.03
C ILE A 46 -6.35 7.95 -1.22
N ALA A 47 -7.56 7.74 -1.74
CA ALA A 47 -8.10 8.45 -2.90
C ALA A 47 -8.15 9.97 -2.73
N THR A 48 -8.42 10.43 -1.51
CA THR A 48 -8.60 11.86 -1.20
C THR A 48 -7.38 12.52 -0.55
N SER A 49 -6.29 11.77 -0.34
CA SER A 49 -5.09 12.32 0.29
C SER A 49 -4.25 13.12 -0.70
N ASP A 50 -4.00 14.39 -0.36
CA ASP A 50 -3.06 15.25 -1.09
C ASP A 50 -1.59 14.87 -0.86
N SER A 51 -1.29 14.18 0.25
CA SER A 51 0.09 13.82 0.65
C SER A 51 0.54 12.45 0.16
N TYR A 52 -0.39 11.53 -0.13
CA TYR A 52 -0.10 10.12 -0.38
C TYR A 52 0.96 9.90 -1.48
N ALA A 53 0.83 10.58 -2.62
CA ALA A 53 1.81 10.47 -3.69
C ALA A 53 3.21 10.97 -3.27
N GLY A 54 3.29 11.99 -2.42
CA GLY A 54 4.54 12.49 -1.85
C GLY A 54 5.18 11.50 -0.88
N GLU A 55 4.37 10.86 -0.03
CA GLU A 55 4.81 9.81 0.90
C GLU A 55 5.35 8.57 0.17
N GLN A 56 4.67 8.15 -0.91
CA GLN A 56 5.15 7.06 -1.76
C GLN A 56 6.49 7.42 -2.44
N ALA A 57 6.62 8.66 -2.90
CA ALA A 57 7.88 9.17 -3.45
C ALA A 57 9.02 9.11 -2.43
N ALA A 58 8.78 9.57 -1.21
CA ALA A 58 9.76 9.57 -0.13
C ALA A 58 10.19 8.13 0.23
N THR A 59 9.23 7.22 0.31
CA THR A 59 9.49 5.79 0.57
C THR A 59 10.34 5.16 -0.54
N ALA A 60 10.07 5.49 -1.80
CA ALA A 60 10.85 5.01 -2.94
C ALA A 60 12.29 5.56 -2.92
N ALA A 61 12.46 6.86 -2.66
CA ALA A 61 13.77 7.50 -2.49
C ALA A 61 14.58 6.87 -1.34
N GLU A 62 13.95 6.60 -0.20
CA GLU A 62 14.60 5.96 0.95
C GLU A 62 15.08 4.54 0.61
N SER A 63 14.27 3.78 -0.14
CA SER A 63 14.62 2.43 -0.60
C SER A 63 15.82 2.44 -1.55
N VAL A 64 15.89 3.43 -2.45
CA VAL A 64 17.06 3.66 -3.30
C VAL A 64 18.29 3.98 -2.44
N ASN A 65 18.19 4.90 -1.48
CA ASN A 65 19.30 5.26 -0.60
C ASN A 65 19.88 4.04 0.13
N LYS A 66 19.01 3.22 0.74
CA LYS A 66 19.40 1.97 1.42
C LYS A 66 20.12 1.00 0.47
N SER A 67 19.66 0.90 -0.77
CA SER A 67 20.27 0.04 -1.79
C SER A 67 21.68 0.53 -2.16
N PHE A 68 21.85 1.85 -2.32
CA PHE A 68 23.16 2.45 -2.61
C PHE A 68 24.13 2.37 -1.43
N ASP A 69 23.65 2.52 -0.19
CA ASP A 69 24.48 2.35 1.00
C ASP A 69 24.97 0.90 1.12
N SER A 70 24.09 -0.06 0.85
CA SER A 70 24.43 -1.49 0.82
C SER A 70 25.43 -1.82 -0.28
N ALA A 71 25.22 -1.28 -1.49
CA ALA A 71 26.14 -1.46 -2.62
C ALA A 71 27.52 -0.89 -2.32
N ASN A 72 27.59 0.30 -1.71
CA ASN A 72 28.86 0.92 -1.34
C ASN A 72 29.62 0.10 -0.30
N LYS A 73 28.92 -0.40 0.73
CA LYS A 73 29.52 -1.29 1.74
C LYS A 73 30.04 -2.59 1.11
N GLY A 74 29.26 -3.20 0.21
CA GLY A 74 29.67 -4.40 -0.52
C GLY A 74 30.94 -4.17 -1.35
N LEU A 75 31.00 -3.05 -2.06
CA LEU A 75 32.14 -2.65 -2.86
C LEU A 75 33.40 -2.43 -2.00
N GLN A 76 33.27 -1.77 -0.84
CA GLN A 76 34.39 -1.57 0.09
C GLN A 76 34.92 -2.91 0.63
N MET A 77 34.04 -3.81 1.05
CA MET A 77 34.44 -5.15 1.52
C MET A 77 35.14 -5.95 0.42
N GLN A 78 34.64 -5.86 -0.82
CA GLN A 78 35.27 -6.52 -1.97
C GLN A 78 36.67 -5.96 -2.24
N GLN A 79 36.85 -4.64 -2.21
CA GLN A 79 38.16 -4.01 -2.39
C GLN A 79 39.14 -4.42 -1.29
N GLN A 80 38.71 -4.40 -0.03
CA GLN A 80 39.51 -4.87 1.11
C GLN A 80 39.90 -6.34 0.97
N GLY A 81 38.96 -7.21 0.58
CA GLY A 81 39.23 -8.63 0.36
C GLY A 81 40.21 -8.90 -0.79
N MET A 82 40.30 -8.00 -1.77
CA MET A 82 41.29 -8.05 -2.85
C MET A 82 42.59 -7.29 -2.52
N GLY A 83 42.71 -6.68 -1.33
CA GLY A 83 43.86 -5.85 -0.96
C GLY A 83 43.97 -4.55 -1.77
N LEU A 84 42.91 -4.13 -2.47
CA LEU A 84 42.91 -2.91 -3.27
C LEU A 84 42.80 -1.69 -2.35
N THR A 85 43.75 -0.77 -2.50
CA THR A 85 43.71 0.54 -1.84
C THR A 85 43.64 1.61 -2.93
N LEU A 86 42.53 2.34 -2.97
CA LEU A 86 42.36 3.43 -3.93
C LEU A 86 43.17 4.65 -3.48
N SER A 87 43.73 5.39 -4.45
CA SER A 87 44.24 6.72 -4.16
C SER A 87 43.09 7.64 -3.76
N PRO A 88 43.34 8.74 -3.01
CA PRO A 88 42.29 9.69 -2.63
C PRO A 88 41.49 10.23 -3.82
N ALA A 89 42.15 10.45 -4.96
CA ALA A 89 41.49 10.90 -6.19
C ALA A 89 40.57 9.81 -6.79
N GLN A 90 40.98 8.55 -6.76
CA GLN A 90 40.16 7.42 -7.22
C GLN A 90 38.95 7.20 -6.33
N GLN A 91 39.11 7.29 -5.00
CA GLN A 91 38.00 7.21 -4.05
C GLN A 91 36.98 8.34 -4.31
N ALA A 92 37.44 9.58 -4.42
CA ALA A 92 36.57 10.72 -4.69
C ALA A 92 35.81 10.59 -6.02
N ALA A 93 36.44 10.05 -7.07
CA ALA A 93 35.80 9.80 -8.34
C ALA A 93 34.74 8.69 -8.24
N GLN A 94 35.02 7.61 -7.51
CA GLN A 94 34.09 6.52 -7.25
C GLN A 94 32.87 7.00 -6.44
N ASP A 95 33.11 7.75 -5.37
CA ASP A 95 32.07 8.33 -4.52
C ASP A 95 31.18 9.28 -5.31
N ARG A 96 31.76 10.16 -6.15
CA ARG A 96 31.01 11.05 -7.03
C ARG A 96 30.12 10.27 -8.00
N LYS A 97 30.64 9.21 -8.63
CA LYS A 97 29.86 8.38 -9.55
C LYS A 97 28.69 7.72 -8.81
N MET A 98 28.92 7.24 -7.59
CA MET A 98 27.89 6.62 -6.76
C MET A 98 26.81 7.64 -6.34
N GLN A 99 27.21 8.85 -5.96
CA GLN A 99 26.29 9.92 -5.58
C GLN A 99 25.43 10.39 -6.75
N ILE A 100 26.01 10.56 -7.94
CA ILE A 100 25.25 10.92 -9.15
C ILE A 100 24.23 9.81 -9.49
N GLY A 101 24.67 8.54 -9.45
CA GLY A 101 23.78 7.40 -9.66
C GLY A 101 22.63 7.36 -8.65
N ARG A 102 22.93 7.60 -7.37
CA ARG A 102 21.95 7.67 -6.28
C ARG A 102 20.93 8.77 -6.51
N ALA A 103 21.38 9.97 -6.88
CA ALA A 103 20.50 11.10 -7.13
C ALA A 103 19.55 10.82 -8.31
N SER A 104 20.07 10.34 -9.44
CA SER A 104 19.26 9.98 -10.61
C SER A 104 18.23 8.91 -10.26
N ALA A 105 18.68 7.78 -9.69
CA ALA A 105 17.79 6.68 -9.34
C ALA A 105 16.73 7.09 -8.31
N SER A 106 17.07 7.97 -7.37
CA SER A 106 16.13 8.48 -6.36
C SER A 106 15.05 9.35 -6.99
N VAL A 107 15.43 10.23 -7.93
CA VAL A 107 14.48 11.06 -8.68
C VAL A 107 13.58 10.19 -9.55
N ASP A 108 14.14 9.23 -10.28
CA ASP A 108 13.37 8.34 -11.15
C ASP A 108 12.39 7.49 -10.34
N ALA A 109 12.85 6.89 -9.24
CA ALA A 109 12.00 6.10 -8.35
C ALA A 109 10.89 6.96 -7.72
N SER A 110 11.23 8.18 -7.28
CA SER A 110 10.26 9.13 -6.72
C SER A 110 9.18 9.52 -7.72
N ASN A 111 9.57 9.81 -8.96
CA ASN A 111 8.64 10.20 -10.01
C ASN A 111 7.71 9.05 -10.40
N ASN A 112 8.26 7.85 -10.59
CA ASN A 112 7.46 6.66 -10.88
C ASN A 112 6.48 6.36 -9.74
N ALA A 113 6.93 6.45 -8.48
CA ALA A 113 6.07 6.25 -7.32
C ALA A 113 4.92 7.28 -7.25
N ARG A 114 5.18 8.54 -7.60
CA ARG A 114 4.12 9.57 -7.67
C ARG A 114 3.09 9.26 -8.74
N ILE A 115 3.53 8.85 -9.93
CA ILE A 115 2.65 8.49 -11.04
C ILE A 115 1.78 7.31 -10.62
N SER A 116 2.39 6.22 -10.17
CA SER A 116 1.64 5.03 -9.72
C SER A 116 0.70 5.32 -8.55
N ALA A 117 1.08 6.21 -7.64
CA ALA A 117 0.20 6.62 -6.54
C ALA A 117 -1.02 7.39 -7.04
N ARG A 118 -0.86 8.31 -8.01
CA ARG A 118 -1.98 9.03 -8.62
C ARG A 118 -2.87 8.11 -9.43
N ASP A 119 -2.29 7.21 -10.22
CA ASP A 119 -3.03 6.20 -10.98
C ASP A 119 -3.88 5.33 -10.03
N LEU A 120 -3.32 4.94 -8.87
CA LEU A 120 -4.06 4.23 -7.84
C LEU A 120 -5.22 5.08 -7.28
N GLN A 121 -5.00 6.36 -6.99
CA GLN A 121 -6.05 7.26 -6.50
C GLN A 121 -7.20 7.37 -7.52
N GLU A 122 -6.89 7.55 -8.81
CA GLU A 122 -7.87 7.58 -9.89
C GLU A 122 -8.62 6.25 -10.05
N GLN A 123 -7.92 5.11 -9.94
CA GLN A 123 -8.53 3.78 -9.97
C GLN A 123 -9.49 3.55 -8.79
N ILE A 124 -9.16 4.07 -7.61
CA ILE A 124 -10.06 3.99 -6.45
C ILE A 124 -11.29 4.88 -6.69
N MET A 125 -11.10 6.13 -7.12
CA MET A 125 -12.19 7.08 -7.35
C MET A 125 -13.16 6.64 -8.45
N SER A 126 -12.65 6.04 -9.52
CA SER A 126 -13.45 5.50 -10.63
C SER A 126 -14.15 4.17 -10.29
N GLY A 127 -13.91 3.60 -9.10
CA GLY A 127 -14.47 2.32 -8.69
C GLY A 127 -13.79 1.10 -9.33
N GLY A 128 -12.64 1.28 -9.99
CA GLY A 128 -11.86 0.19 -10.60
C GLY A 128 -11.34 -0.82 -9.57
N MET A 129 -11.13 -0.39 -8.33
CA MET A 129 -10.78 -1.25 -7.19
C MET A 129 -12.04 -1.85 -6.56
N GLY A 130 -12.69 -2.79 -7.27
CA GLY A 130 -13.93 -3.42 -6.82
C GLY A 130 -13.82 -4.13 -5.46
N LEU A 131 -14.91 -4.13 -4.68
CA LEU A 131 -14.96 -4.73 -3.33
C LEU A 131 -14.66 -6.25 -3.29
N ALA A 132 -14.80 -6.93 -4.44
CA ALA A 132 -14.50 -8.36 -4.57
C ALA A 132 -13.00 -8.67 -4.43
N GLY A 133 -12.11 -7.75 -4.82
CA GLY A 133 -10.66 -7.90 -4.68
C GLY A 133 -10.14 -7.73 -3.25
N LEU A 134 -10.91 -7.06 -2.38
CA LEU A 134 -10.52 -6.78 -0.99
C LEU A 134 -10.62 -8.01 -0.07
N ARG A 135 -11.34 -9.07 -0.47
CA ARG A 135 -11.54 -10.28 0.34
C ARG A 135 -10.40 -11.29 0.19
N GLN A 136 -9.47 -11.10 -0.76
CA GLN A 136 -8.44 -12.09 -1.11
C GLN A 136 -7.04 -11.79 -0.55
N GLY A 137 -6.89 -10.77 0.30
CA GLY A 137 -5.64 -10.48 1.00
C GLY A 137 -5.68 -10.92 2.46
N ASN A 138 -5.49 -12.23 2.71
CA ASN A 138 -5.02 -12.79 3.97
C ASN A 138 -3.91 -13.80 3.65
#